data_AF-A0A9P6NUK3-F1
#
_entry.id   AF-A0A9P6NUK3-F1
#
_cell.length_a   1.000
_cell.length_b   1.000
_cell.length_c   1.000
_cell.angle_alpha   90.00
_cell.angle_beta   90.00
_cell.angle_gamma   90.00
#
_symmetry.space_group_name_H-M   'P 1'
#
loop_
_entity.id
_entity.type
_entity.pdbx_description
1 polymer ?
#
loop_
_entity_poly.entity_id
_entity_poly.type
_entity_poly.pdbx_seq_one_letter_code
_entity_poly.pdbx_strand_id
1 'polypeptide(L)'
;PKPPTNKMINEFKSAKIIIRVPVDKYPCAKLEPKELTCKINAALLTINAKIDDNLIQVKGASRLPSGDLLIHTYNRIAARWILENRHRWTEIVHKDFTTMRPTFPVLLQSVPTKFDPADPNFIKELANQNHLPIEVFHTIRWLVKP
;
A
#
# COMPACT_ATOMS: atom_id res chain seq x y z
N PRO A 1 31.48 -14.11 -24.25
CA PRO A 1 30.37 -13.41 -23.54
C PRO A 1 30.73 -13.17 -22.06
N LYS A 2 30.63 -11.93 -21.56
CA LYS A 2 30.82 -11.66 -20.12
C LYS A 2 29.61 -12.20 -19.35
N PRO A 3 29.82 -12.85 -18.18
CA PRO A 3 28.70 -13.31 -17.36
C PRO A 3 27.85 -12.11 -16.92
N PRO A 4 26.52 -12.28 -16.82
CA PRO A 4 25.63 -11.21 -16.40
C PRO A 4 25.97 -10.75 -14.98
N THR A 5 25.80 -9.46 -14.73
CA THR A 5 26.06 -8.89 -13.40
C THR A 5 25.00 -9.35 -12.40
N ASN A 6 25.37 -9.37 -11.11
CA ASN A 6 24.42 -9.68 -10.02
C ASN A 6 23.18 -8.77 -10.04
N LYS A 7 23.33 -7.52 -10.50
CA LYS A 7 22.21 -6.59 -10.66
C LYS A 7 21.18 -7.13 -11.66
N MET A 8 21.65 -7.52 -12.85
CA MET A 8 20.78 -8.10 -13.89
C MET A 8 20.10 -9.37 -13.40
N ILE A 9 20.84 -10.30 -12.77
CA ILE A 9 20.28 -11.55 -12.25
C ILE A 9 19.19 -11.28 -11.20
N ASN A 10 19.42 -10.30 -10.32
CA ASN A 10 18.47 -9.97 -9.26
C ASN A 10 17.15 -9.37 -9.77
N GLU A 11 17.14 -8.70 -10.91
CA GLU A 11 15.92 -8.11 -11.50
C GLU A 11 14.90 -9.19 -11.88
N PHE A 12 15.37 -10.36 -12.33
CA PHE A 12 14.53 -11.50 -12.69
C PHE A 12 14.04 -12.33 -11.50
N LYS A 13 14.56 -12.09 -10.29
CA LYS A 13 14.13 -12.84 -9.10
C LYS A 13 12.69 -12.47 -8.74
N SER A 14 11.93 -13.47 -8.31
CA SER A 14 10.58 -13.24 -7.78
C SER A 14 10.61 -12.32 -6.56
N ALA A 15 9.53 -11.56 -6.41
CA ALA A 15 9.38 -10.61 -5.32
C ALA A 15 8.01 -10.75 -4.67
N LYS A 16 7.92 -10.23 -3.44
CA LYS A 16 6.67 -10.08 -2.72
C LYS A 16 6.51 -8.62 -2.39
N ILE A 17 5.30 -8.09 -2.58
CA ILE A 17 4.96 -6.71 -2.26
C ILE A 17 3.71 -6.70 -1.39
N ILE A 18 3.63 -5.69 -0.52
CA ILE A 18 2.47 -5.47 0.34
C ILE A 18 1.77 -4.21 -0.15
N ILE A 19 0.49 -4.33 -0.47
CA ILE A 19 -0.37 -3.19 -0.75
C ILE A 19 -1.17 -2.91 0.51
N ARG A 20 -0.95 -1.71 1.07
CA ARG A 20 -1.68 -1.27 2.25
C ARG A 20 -3.11 -0.95 1.92
N VAL A 21 -4.00 -1.38 2.80
CA VAL A 21 -5.44 -1.27 2.64
C VAL A 21 -6.01 -0.39 3.76
N PRO A 22 -6.99 0.49 3.49
CA PRO A 22 -7.64 1.26 4.55
C PRO A 22 -8.29 0.34 5.60
N VAL A 23 -8.02 0.62 6.88
CA VAL A 23 -8.41 -0.23 8.02
C VAL A 23 -9.92 -0.44 8.11
N ASP A 24 -10.74 0.51 7.64
CA ASP A 24 -12.19 0.44 7.83
C ASP A 24 -12.93 -0.25 6.68
N LYS A 25 -12.23 -0.58 5.59
CA LYS A 25 -12.87 -1.01 4.34
C LYS A 25 -12.67 -2.48 3.99
N TYR A 26 -11.59 -3.11 4.48
CA TYR A 26 -11.21 -4.51 4.19
C TYR A 26 -11.69 -5.06 2.82
N PRO A 27 -11.38 -4.40 1.69
CA PRO A 27 -11.78 -4.83 0.35
C PRO A 27 -11.46 -6.30 0.11
N CYS A 28 -12.32 -6.97 -0.64
CA CYS A 28 -12.17 -8.38 -0.97
C CYS A 28 -12.24 -9.34 0.23
N ALA A 29 -12.67 -8.94 1.44
CA ALA A 29 -12.67 -9.73 2.69
C ALA A 29 -12.99 -11.23 2.52
N LYS A 30 -14.02 -11.52 1.73
CA LYS A 30 -14.59 -12.86 1.54
C LYS A 30 -13.99 -13.64 0.36
N LEU A 31 -13.02 -13.08 -0.35
CA LEU A 31 -12.42 -13.75 -1.53
C LEU A 31 -11.31 -14.69 -1.11
N GLU A 32 -11.34 -15.89 -1.69
CA GLU A 32 -10.26 -16.85 -1.59
C GLU A 32 -9.01 -16.37 -2.34
N PRO A 33 -7.80 -16.80 -1.94
CA PRO A 33 -6.54 -16.35 -2.57
C PRO A 33 -6.51 -16.53 -4.10
N LYS A 34 -7.08 -17.62 -4.60
CA LYS A 34 -7.16 -17.90 -6.05
C LYS A 34 -8.06 -16.89 -6.76
N GLU A 35 -9.22 -16.60 -6.21
CA GLU A 35 -10.17 -15.62 -6.77
C GLU A 35 -9.59 -14.21 -6.74
N LEU A 36 -8.95 -13.84 -5.63
CA LEU A 36 -8.26 -12.56 -5.50
C LEU A 36 -7.16 -12.41 -6.56
N THR A 37 -6.38 -13.46 -6.78
CA THR A 37 -5.34 -13.50 -7.82
C THR A 37 -5.92 -13.29 -9.21
N CYS A 38 -7.03 -13.98 -9.53
CA CYS A 38 -7.72 -13.82 -10.80
C CYS A 38 -8.24 -12.39 -10.99
N LYS A 39 -8.84 -11.78 -9.96
CA LYS A 39 -9.33 -10.39 -10.04
C LYS A 39 -8.20 -9.39 -10.25
N ILE A 40 -7.07 -9.55 -9.57
CA ILE A 40 -5.91 -8.68 -9.76
C ILE A 40 -5.37 -8.81 -11.19
N ASN A 41 -5.19 -10.04 -11.69
CA ASN A 41 -4.73 -10.25 -13.07
C ASN A 41 -5.72 -9.69 -14.09
N ALA A 42 -7.04 -9.82 -13.86
CA ALA A 42 -8.05 -9.22 -14.72
C ALA A 42 -7.96 -7.68 -14.71
N ALA A 43 -7.80 -7.05 -13.54
CA ALA A 43 -7.64 -5.60 -13.43
C ALA A 43 -6.37 -5.10 -14.14
N LEU A 44 -5.25 -5.80 -14.00
CA LEU A 44 -4.01 -5.49 -14.71
C LEU A 44 -4.15 -5.62 -16.23
N LEU A 45 -4.91 -6.63 -16.69
CA LEU A 45 -5.22 -6.80 -18.11
C LEU A 45 -6.11 -5.68 -18.64
N THR A 46 -7.13 -5.26 -17.87
CA THR A 46 -8.03 -4.15 -18.24
C THR A 46 -7.27 -2.85 -18.49
N ILE A 47 -6.22 -2.58 -17.72
CA ILE A 47 -5.37 -1.38 -17.92
C ILE A 47 -4.22 -1.62 -18.90
N ASN A 48 -4.19 -2.77 -19.58
CA ASN A 48 -3.14 -3.18 -20.51
C ASN A 48 -1.73 -3.03 -19.91
N ALA A 49 -1.56 -3.47 -18.65
CA ALA A 49 -0.31 -3.36 -17.91
C ALA A 49 0.80 -4.19 -18.60
N LYS A 50 1.82 -3.52 -19.14
CA LYS A 50 2.91 -4.15 -19.91
C LYS A 50 4.28 -3.58 -19.57
N ILE A 51 5.32 -4.41 -19.69
CA ILE A 51 6.74 -4.04 -19.62
C ILE A 51 7.44 -4.72 -20.78
N ASP A 52 8.09 -3.95 -21.65
CA ASP A 52 8.74 -4.46 -22.87
C ASP A 52 7.81 -5.40 -23.66
N ASP A 53 6.56 -4.95 -23.89
CA ASP A 53 5.44 -5.67 -24.52
C ASP A 53 4.91 -6.92 -23.81
N ASN A 54 5.55 -7.36 -22.72
CA ASN A 54 5.08 -8.47 -21.91
C ASN A 54 4.02 -8.01 -20.91
N LEU A 55 2.87 -8.70 -20.89
CA LEU A 55 1.81 -8.44 -19.91
C LEU A 55 2.27 -8.73 -18.49
N ILE A 56 1.97 -7.81 -17.59
CA ILE A 56 2.25 -7.99 -16.17
C ILE A 56 1.20 -8.90 -15.56
N GLN A 57 1.66 -9.98 -14.92
CA GLN A 57 0.82 -10.90 -14.18
C GLN A 57 1.40 -11.15 -12.77
N VAL A 58 0.51 -11.46 -11.84
CA VAL A 58 0.87 -11.88 -10.48
C VAL A 58 0.77 -13.42 -10.37
N LYS A 59 1.70 -14.00 -9.62
CA LYS A 59 1.73 -15.45 -9.31
C LYS A 59 0.64 -15.84 -8.33
N GLY A 60 0.31 -14.93 -7.43
CA GLY A 60 -0.61 -15.19 -6.33
C GLY A 60 -0.82 -13.94 -5.50
N ALA A 61 -1.97 -13.86 -4.86
CA ALA A 61 -2.31 -12.84 -3.90
C ALA A 61 -3.05 -13.44 -2.73
N SER A 62 -2.76 -12.95 -1.54
CA SER A 62 -3.46 -13.32 -0.30
C SER A 62 -3.60 -12.10 0.60
N ARG A 63 -4.45 -12.23 1.62
CA ARG A 63 -4.59 -11.20 2.64
C ARG A 63 -3.75 -11.56 3.85
N LEU A 64 -3.11 -10.55 4.43
CA LEU A 64 -2.46 -10.67 5.73
C LEU A 64 -3.48 -10.53 6.87
N PRO A 65 -3.17 -11.01 8.09
CA PRO A 65 -3.99 -10.77 9.27
C PRO A 65 -4.25 -9.27 9.56
N SER A 66 -3.37 -8.37 9.10
CA SER A 66 -3.56 -6.91 9.17
C SER A 66 -4.67 -6.38 8.25
N GLY A 67 -5.17 -7.19 7.31
CA GLY A 67 -6.08 -6.74 6.25
C GLY A 67 -5.38 -6.32 4.96
N ASP A 68 -4.06 -6.09 5.00
CA ASP A 68 -3.27 -5.73 3.81
C ASP A 68 -3.20 -6.87 2.79
N LEU A 69 -2.93 -6.54 1.53
CA LEU A 69 -2.74 -7.54 0.48
C LEU A 69 -1.26 -7.87 0.28
N LEU A 70 -0.93 -9.16 0.37
CA LEU A 70 0.36 -9.71 -0.03
C LEU A 70 0.26 -10.22 -1.47
N ILE A 71 1.10 -9.69 -2.35
CA ILE A 71 1.14 -10.07 -3.77
C ILE A 71 2.50 -10.69 -4.09
N HIS A 72 2.47 -11.83 -4.77
CA HIS A 72 3.63 -12.54 -5.27
C HIS A 72 3.79 -12.26 -6.77
N THR A 73 4.97 -11.81 -7.20
CA THR A 73 5.25 -11.49 -8.61
C THR A 73 6.29 -12.43 -9.20
N TYR A 74 6.35 -12.50 -10.54
CA TYR A 74 7.35 -13.30 -11.24
C TYR A 74 8.76 -12.75 -11.11
N ASN A 75 8.90 -11.42 -11.20
CA ASN A 75 10.18 -10.71 -11.14
C ASN A 75 10.06 -9.39 -10.34
N ARG A 76 11.20 -8.75 -10.04
CA ARG A 76 11.25 -7.49 -9.28
C ARG A 76 10.74 -6.30 -10.10
N ILE A 77 10.91 -6.35 -11.41
CA ILE A 77 10.50 -5.28 -12.32
C ILE A 77 8.96 -5.13 -12.30
N ALA A 78 8.23 -6.25 -12.41
CA ALA A 78 6.78 -6.32 -12.27
C ALA A 78 6.32 -5.86 -10.88
N ALA A 79 7.00 -6.29 -9.81
CA ALA A 79 6.69 -5.83 -8.46
C ALA A 79 6.80 -4.31 -8.31
N ARG A 80 7.88 -3.71 -8.84
CA ARG A 80 8.07 -2.26 -8.82
C ARG A 80 6.96 -1.55 -9.59
N TRP A 81 6.66 -2.02 -10.79
CA TRP A 81 5.61 -1.42 -11.61
C TRP A 81 4.24 -1.45 -10.91
N ILE A 82 3.87 -2.61 -10.32
CA ILE A 82 2.59 -2.78 -9.61
C ILE A 82 2.48 -1.80 -8.43
N LEU A 83 3.57 -1.58 -7.69
CA LEU A 83 3.62 -0.64 -6.57
C LEU A 83 3.51 0.82 -6.99
N GLU A 84 4.20 1.21 -8.05
CA GLU A 84 4.20 2.58 -8.61
C GLU A 84 2.83 2.92 -9.22
N ASN A 85 2.18 1.94 -9.83
CA ASN A 85 0.92 2.12 -10.56
C ASN A 85 -0.32 1.64 -9.77
N ARG A 86 -0.21 1.46 -8.45
CA ARG A 86 -1.33 0.98 -7.60
C ARG A 86 -2.64 1.75 -7.80
N HIS A 87 -2.55 3.07 -7.94
CA HIS A 87 -3.69 3.96 -8.19
C HIS A 87 -4.47 3.65 -9.48
N ARG A 88 -3.87 2.93 -10.44
CA ARG A 88 -4.51 2.61 -11.72
C ARG A 88 -5.33 1.34 -11.70
N TRP A 89 -5.03 0.40 -10.81
CA TRP A 89 -5.62 -0.94 -10.84
C TRP A 89 -6.37 -1.32 -9.56
N THR A 90 -6.06 -0.73 -8.40
CA THR A 90 -6.66 -1.18 -7.13
C THR A 90 -8.18 -1.00 -7.12
N GLU A 91 -8.68 0.14 -7.59
CA GLU A 91 -10.12 0.44 -7.63
C GLU A 91 -10.90 -0.44 -8.63
N ILE A 92 -10.21 -0.94 -9.66
CA ILE A 92 -10.78 -1.89 -10.64
C ILE A 92 -10.96 -3.27 -10.01
N VAL A 93 -10.06 -3.67 -9.11
CA VAL A 93 -10.18 -4.93 -8.37
C VAL A 93 -11.38 -4.90 -7.41
N HIS A 94 -11.56 -3.78 -6.72
CA HIS A 94 -12.68 -3.57 -5.81
C HIS A 94 -12.90 -2.08 -5.54
N LYS A 95 -14.16 -1.62 -5.52
CA LYS A 95 -14.51 -0.21 -5.30
C LYS A 95 -13.94 0.37 -4.01
N ASP A 96 -13.94 -0.44 -2.94
CA ASP A 96 -13.37 -0.05 -1.64
C ASP A 96 -11.85 -0.17 -1.56
N PHE A 97 -11.20 -0.67 -2.61
CA PHE A 97 -9.74 -0.77 -2.68
C PHE A 97 -9.14 0.52 -3.27
N THR A 98 -9.35 1.59 -2.52
CA THR A 98 -8.80 2.92 -2.82
C THR A 98 -7.31 2.95 -2.49
N THR A 99 -6.51 3.49 -3.41
CA THR A 99 -5.08 3.66 -3.17
C THR A 99 -4.86 4.69 -2.06
N MET A 100 -4.25 4.27 -0.96
CA MET A 100 -3.85 5.19 0.10
C MET A 100 -2.77 6.14 -0.41
N ARG A 101 -2.93 7.44 -0.09
CA ARG A 101 -1.86 8.42 -0.28
C ARG A 101 -0.68 8.04 0.63
N PRO A 102 0.57 8.27 0.19
CA PRO A 102 1.72 8.08 1.07
C PRO A 102 1.56 8.92 2.34
N THR A 103 1.69 8.29 3.50
CA THR A 103 1.77 8.98 4.78
C THR A 103 3.20 8.92 5.29
N PHE A 104 3.64 10.01 5.91
CA PHE A 104 4.96 10.11 6.51
C PHE A 104 4.79 10.30 8.03
N PRO A 105 5.40 9.45 8.86
CA PRO A 105 5.36 9.66 10.29
C PRO A 105 6.16 10.93 10.63
N VAL A 106 5.57 11.80 11.44
CA VAL A 106 6.24 12.99 11.98
C VAL A 106 6.40 12.78 13.48
N LEU A 107 7.61 12.98 14.00
CA LEU A 107 7.90 12.94 15.43
C LEU A 107 7.70 14.33 16.01
N LEU A 108 6.77 14.47 16.95
CA LEU A 108 6.58 15.68 17.72
C LEU A 108 7.35 15.55 19.04
N GLN A 109 8.34 16.42 19.26
CA GLN A 109 9.22 16.35 20.43
C GLN A 109 8.65 17.06 21.66
N SER A 110 7.73 18.01 21.47
CA SER A 110 7.17 18.80 22.57
C SER A 110 5.67 18.83 22.42
N VAL A 111 5.02 17.83 23.02
CA VAL A 111 3.57 17.73 23.10
C VAL A 111 3.18 17.92 24.57
N PRO A 112 2.18 18.75 24.91
CA PRO A 112 1.73 18.89 26.30
C PRO A 112 1.41 17.52 26.90
N THR A 113 1.79 17.28 28.16
CA THR A 113 1.55 16.00 28.87
C THR A 113 0.06 15.63 29.00
N LYS A 114 -0.85 16.60 28.82
CA LYS A 114 -2.30 16.39 28.80
C LYS A 114 -2.84 16.01 27.41
N PHE A 115 -1.97 15.77 26.42
CA PHE A 115 -2.38 15.43 25.07
C PHE A 115 -2.99 14.04 25.01
N ASP A 116 -4.30 13.99 24.77
CA ASP A 116 -5.00 12.76 24.44
C ASP A 116 -5.11 12.63 22.92
N PRO A 117 -4.37 11.70 22.27
CA PRO A 117 -4.49 11.46 20.83
C PRO A 117 -5.87 10.94 20.41
N ALA A 118 -6.72 10.53 21.35
CA ALA A 118 -8.10 10.10 21.07
C ALA A 118 -9.11 11.26 21.08
N ASP A 119 -8.78 12.45 21.58
CA ASP A 119 -9.70 13.59 21.63
C ASP A 119 -9.68 14.40 20.31
N PRO A 120 -10.80 14.48 19.57
CA PRO A 120 -10.88 15.24 18.32
C PRO A 120 -10.63 16.74 18.50
N ASN A 121 -10.90 17.32 19.68
CA ASN A 121 -10.68 18.75 19.93
C ASN A 121 -9.19 19.08 20.00
N PHE A 122 -8.38 18.20 20.61
CA PHE A 122 -6.93 18.40 20.67
C PHE A 122 -6.27 18.25 19.30
N ILE A 123 -6.76 17.34 18.44
CA ILE A 123 -6.27 17.24 17.06
C ILE A 123 -6.56 18.53 16.27
N LYS A 124 -7.74 19.13 16.45
CA LYS A 124 -8.09 20.43 15.85
C LYS A 124 -7.17 21.54 16.34
N GLU A 125 -6.88 21.58 17.63
CA GLU A 125 -5.98 22.58 18.21
C GLU A 125 -4.56 22.43 17.67
N LEU A 126 -4.03 21.20 17.65
CA LEU A 126 -2.72 20.89 17.08
C LEU A 126 -2.65 21.29 15.60
N ALA A 127 -3.67 20.96 14.82
CA ALA A 127 -3.77 21.33 13.41
C ALA A 127 -3.71 22.86 13.24
N ASN A 128 -4.51 23.59 14.03
CA ASN A 128 -4.55 25.06 14.02
C ASN A 128 -3.19 25.68 14.40
N GLN A 129 -2.57 25.20 15.49
CA GLN A 129 -1.27 25.69 15.97
C GLN A 129 -0.13 25.46 14.97
N ASN A 130 -0.23 24.43 14.14
CA ASN A 130 0.79 24.11 13.12
C ASN A 130 0.40 24.63 11.72
N HIS A 131 -0.71 25.35 11.58
CA HIS A 131 -1.25 25.82 10.30
C HIS A 131 -1.45 24.69 9.28
N LEU A 132 -1.86 23.52 9.76
CA LEU A 132 -2.12 22.34 8.95
C LEU A 132 -3.62 22.09 8.83
N PRO A 133 -4.13 21.69 7.65
CA PRO A 133 -5.51 21.22 7.52
C PRO A 133 -5.71 19.96 8.36
N ILE A 134 -6.85 19.81 9.06
CA ILE A 134 -7.08 18.66 9.93
C ILE A 134 -7.07 17.32 9.17
N GLU A 135 -7.41 17.36 7.88
CA GLU A 135 -7.50 16.21 6.99
C GLU A 135 -6.13 15.57 6.69
N VAL A 136 -5.02 16.27 6.97
CA VAL A 136 -3.67 15.73 6.80
C VAL A 136 -3.26 14.81 7.95
N PHE A 137 -3.94 14.88 9.09
CA PHE A 137 -3.70 14.00 10.23
C PHE A 137 -4.49 12.70 10.05
N HIS A 138 -3.79 11.58 9.86
CA HIS A 138 -4.43 10.27 9.66
C HIS A 138 -4.50 9.45 10.94
N THR A 139 -3.39 9.36 11.67
CA THR A 139 -3.33 8.69 12.97
C THR A 139 -2.33 9.43 13.85
N ILE A 140 -2.62 9.48 15.15
CA ILE A 140 -1.71 10.01 16.16
C ILE A 140 -1.64 8.97 17.29
N ARG A 141 -0.43 8.72 17.79
CA ARG A 141 -0.21 7.79 18.91
C ARG A 141 1.02 8.19 19.70
N TRP A 142 1.01 7.86 20.98
CA TRP A 142 2.21 7.89 21.79
C TRP A 142 3.17 6.77 21.36
N LEU A 143 4.47 7.07 21.25
CA LEU A 143 5.50 6.07 20.97
C LEU A 143 5.98 5.33 22.21
N VAL A 144 5.88 5.98 23.36
CA VAL A 144 6.18 5.46 24.69
C VAL A 144 4.96 5.73 25.54
N LYS A 145 4.73 4.97 26.62
CA LYS A 145 3.67 5.34 27.58
C LYS A 145 3.92 6.79 28.03
N PRO A 146 2.94 7.70 27.88
CA PRO A 146 3.07 9.08 28.30
C PRO A 146 3.29 9.20 29.81
#